data_AF-A0A364L904-F1
#
_entry.id   AF-A0A364L904-F1
#
_cell.length_a   1.000
_cell.length_b   1.000
_cell.length_c   1.000
_cell.angle_alpha   90.00
_cell.angle_beta   90.00
_cell.angle_gamma   90.00
#
_symmetry.space_group_name_H-M   'P 1'
#
loop_
_entity.id
_entity.type
_entity.pdbx_description
1 polymer ?
#
loop_
_entity_poly.entity_id
_entity_poly.type
_entity_poly.pdbx_seq_one_letter_code
_entity_poly.pdbx_strand_id
1 'polypeptide(L)'
;MFKRPLVLLSSAKPCLKTPVFQPSRHFTSQAPRLAKSSARQASKAQPNTKPASKKPASQQPPRKNITDIRFIGRKSASYAEIDRKVAQKGEVVLFKSSSQRSYITGAYGIAAFAFGYAVINSSLDYQDTRANLAYWQKSLNIGVCIVMSVMGTVFISRTSRLVRDITAVDIKGKTFLRVRVRSMTPFRRPYTVTVAPNQMLFHERLVAGSPMPQAKDLKISFLKNPLKAINFSLFKTFISIRRIFTQEDFIMMEMQGQKGAYRVGIDGYVSDDLLALASPTGQPVGQR
;
A
#
# COMPACT_ATOMS: atom_id res chain seq x y z
N MET A 1 39.43 51.86 -38.08
CA MET A 1 39.21 50.48 -37.60
C MET A 1 37.79 50.37 -37.05
N PHE A 2 36.91 49.70 -37.77
CA PHE A 2 35.49 49.50 -37.42
C PHE A 2 35.30 48.26 -36.54
N LYS A 3 34.43 48.33 -35.53
CA LYS A 3 33.76 47.15 -34.96
C LYS A 3 32.26 47.40 -34.94
N ARG A 4 31.53 46.66 -35.78
CA ARG A 4 30.06 46.65 -35.88
C ARG A 4 29.48 45.75 -34.78
N PRO A 5 28.32 46.10 -34.18
CA PRO A 5 27.57 45.18 -33.33
C PRO A 5 26.71 44.23 -34.17
N LEU A 6 26.67 42.95 -33.75
CA LEU A 6 25.81 41.91 -34.28
C LEU A 6 24.40 42.06 -33.69
N VAL A 7 23.45 42.48 -34.53
CA VAL A 7 22.01 42.48 -34.19
C VAL A 7 21.40 41.21 -34.74
N LEU A 8 20.94 40.32 -33.85
CA LEU A 8 20.16 39.13 -34.20
C LEU A 8 18.68 39.54 -34.39
N LEU A 9 18.25 39.66 -35.65
CA LEU A 9 16.84 39.76 -36.02
C LEU A 9 16.17 38.39 -35.85
N SER A 10 15.40 38.24 -34.78
CA SER A 10 14.45 37.14 -34.60
C SER A 10 13.17 37.44 -35.41
N SER A 11 13.05 36.83 -36.59
CA SER A 11 11.81 36.85 -37.37
C SER A 11 10.87 35.75 -36.86
N ALA A 12 10.01 36.09 -35.90
CA ALA A 12 8.93 35.22 -35.45
C ALA A 12 7.64 35.58 -36.21
N LYS A 13 7.15 34.65 -37.03
CA LYS A 13 5.83 34.75 -37.66
C LYS A 13 4.74 34.72 -36.58
N PRO A 14 3.70 35.56 -36.63
CA PRO A 14 2.58 35.47 -35.69
C PRO A 14 1.76 34.21 -35.99
N CYS A 15 1.76 33.26 -35.04
CA CYS A 15 0.90 32.09 -35.12
C CYS A 15 -0.55 32.47 -34.78
N LEU A 16 -1.47 31.96 -35.59
CA LEU A 16 -2.91 32.20 -35.53
C LEU A 16 -3.49 31.82 -34.16
N LYS A 17 -4.24 32.75 -33.54
CA LYS A 17 -5.00 32.51 -32.30
C LYS A 17 -6.14 31.54 -32.58
N THR A 18 -6.06 30.33 -32.06
CA THR A 18 -7.22 29.44 -31.90
C THR A 18 -7.87 29.71 -30.54
N PRO A 19 -9.21 29.76 -30.47
CA PRO A 19 -9.90 30.13 -29.23
C PRO A 19 -9.77 29.03 -28.17
N VAL A 20 -9.37 29.49 -26.98
CA VAL A 20 -9.31 28.74 -25.73
C VAL A 20 -10.69 28.18 -25.41
N PHE A 21 -10.74 26.86 -25.26
CA PHE A 21 -11.87 26.12 -24.70
C PHE A 21 -12.29 26.72 -23.35
N GLN A 22 -13.57 27.06 -23.23
CA GLN A 22 -14.21 27.45 -21.97
C GLN A 22 -14.08 26.34 -20.91
N PRO A 23 -13.74 26.67 -19.65
CA PRO A 23 -13.93 25.75 -18.54
C PRO A 23 -15.34 25.96 -17.96
N SER A 24 -16.34 25.25 -18.47
CA SER A 24 -17.67 25.21 -17.87
C SER A 24 -17.88 23.89 -17.10
N ARG A 25 -17.28 23.74 -15.92
CA ARG A 25 -17.81 22.80 -14.90
C ARG A 25 -17.62 23.36 -13.50
N HIS A 26 -18.74 23.83 -12.95
CA HIS A 26 -18.93 24.13 -11.55
C HIS A 26 -18.54 22.91 -10.69
N PHE A 27 -17.55 23.08 -9.83
CA PHE A 27 -17.27 22.16 -8.73
C PHE A 27 -18.26 22.48 -7.61
N THR A 28 -19.39 21.77 -7.56
CA THR A 28 -20.24 21.75 -6.38
C THR A 28 -19.58 20.85 -5.32
N SER A 29 -18.92 21.50 -4.36
CA SER A 29 -18.47 20.88 -3.11
C SER A 29 -19.71 20.42 -2.31
N GLN A 30 -20.07 19.14 -2.44
CA GLN A 30 -20.94 18.49 -1.45
C GLN A 30 -20.05 17.77 -0.43
N ALA A 31 -19.89 18.40 0.74
CA ALA A 31 -19.27 17.79 1.89
C ALA A 31 -20.12 16.61 2.39
N PRO A 32 -19.56 15.41 2.62
CA PRO A 32 -20.28 14.35 3.31
C PRO A 32 -20.45 14.73 4.78
N ARG A 33 -21.71 14.86 5.20
CA ARG A 33 -22.12 15.12 6.58
C ARG A 33 -21.62 13.98 7.49
N LEU A 34 -20.87 14.36 8.53
CA LEU A 34 -20.53 13.52 9.68
C LEU A 34 -21.84 13.04 10.36
N ALA A 35 -22.18 11.77 10.14
CA ALA A 35 -23.21 11.10 10.92
C ALA A 35 -22.67 10.80 12.33
N LYS A 36 -23.09 11.60 13.31
CA LYS A 36 -22.99 11.27 14.74
C LYS A 36 -23.98 10.15 15.05
N SER A 37 -23.49 8.92 15.29
CA SER A 37 -24.31 7.90 15.93
C SER A 37 -24.23 8.06 17.45
N SER A 38 -25.24 8.71 18.01
CA SER A 38 -25.65 8.50 19.40
C SER A 38 -26.35 7.15 19.48
N ALA A 39 -25.86 6.24 20.33
CA ALA A 39 -26.67 5.27 21.08
C ALA A 39 -25.76 4.25 21.79
N ARG A 40 -25.63 4.40 23.11
CA ARG A 40 -26.23 3.49 24.10
C ARG A 40 -25.73 3.82 25.50
N GLN A 41 -26.61 4.46 26.25
CA GLN A 41 -26.69 4.28 27.69
C GLN A 41 -26.85 2.78 27.97
N ALA A 42 -26.00 2.25 28.84
CA ALA A 42 -26.23 0.98 29.51
C ALA A 42 -25.89 1.19 30.99
N SER A 43 -26.88 0.90 31.82
CA SER A 43 -26.98 1.20 33.24
C SER A 43 -25.88 0.54 34.07
N LYS A 44 -25.28 1.31 34.98
CA LYS A 44 -24.43 0.81 36.06
C LYS A 44 -25.32 0.30 37.19
N ALA A 45 -25.37 -1.02 37.39
CA ALA A 45 -25.83 -1.63 38.63
C ALA A 45 -24.62 -2.19 39.40
N GLN A 46 -24.63 -1.98 40.71
CA GLN A 46 -23.56 -2.26 41.66
C GLN A 46 -23.24 -3.76 41.86
N PRO A 47 -22.07 -4.08 42.45
CA PRO A 47 -21.60 -5.44 42.65
C PRO A 47 -22.09 -6.02 43.99
N ASN A 48 -22.33 -7.33 44.06
CA ASN A 48 -22.32 -8.02 45.35
C ASN A 48 -21.73 -9.43 45.26
N THR A 49 -20.93 -9.73 46.27
CA THR A 49 -20.03 -10.87 46.48
C THR A 49 -20.70 -12.05 47.18
N LYS A 50 -20.35 -13.30 46.81
CA LYS A 50 -19.72 -14.36 47.65
C LYS A 50 -19.96 -15.80 47.10
N PRO A 51 -19.13 -16.80 47.50
CA PRO A 51 -18.74 -17.92 46.64
C PRO A 51 -19.17 -19.32 47.12
N ALA A 52 -18.77 -20.32 46.33
CA ALA A 52 -18.51 -21.74 46.64
C ALA A 52 -19.57 -22.78 46.24
N SER A 53 -19.19 -23.68 45.33
CA SER A 53 -19.03 -25.11 45.65
C SER A 53 -18.29 -25.85 44.52
N LYS A 54 -17.42 -26.78 44.90
CA LYS A 54 -16.52 -27.60 44.05
C LYS A 54 -17.18 -28.94 43.71
N LYS A 55 -16.90 -29.49 42.51
CA LYS A 55 -16.59 -30.93 42.26
C LYS A 55 -16.19 -31.17 40.77
N PRO A 56 -15.56 -32.31 40.40
CA PRO A 56 -14.22 -32.29 39.80
C PRO A 56 -14.07 -32.92 38.41
N ALA A 57 -12.91 -32.62 37.81
CA ALA A 57 -12.12 -33.41 36.85
C ALA A 57 -12.74 -33.82 35.49
N SER A 58 -12.21 -33.25 34.41
CA SER A 58 -11.68 -34.05 33.30
C SER A 58 -10.61 -33.26 32.55
N GLN A 59 -9.42 -33.83 32.43
CA GLN A 59 -8.27 -33.28 31.72
C GLN A 59 -8.54 -33.28 30.21
N GLN A 60 -8.48 -32.11 29.57
CA GLN A 60 -8.34 -31.99 28.12
C GLN A 60 -7.09 -31.15 27.78
N PRO A 61 -6.34 -31.54 26.73
CA PRO A 61 -5.08 -30.91 26.34
C PRO A 61 -5.28 -29.46 25.86
N PRO A 62 -4.21 -28.63 25.83
CA PRO A 62 -4.33 -27.17 25.77
C PRO A 62 -5.01 -26.69 24.49
N ARG A 63 -6.18 -26.06 24.67
CA ARG A 63 -6.92 -25.27 23.69
C ARG A 63 -6.01 -24.15 23.15
N LYS A 64 -5.33 -24.40 22.02
CA LYS A 64 -4.72 -23.34 21.22
C LYS A 64 -5.84 -22.44 20.68
N ASN A 65 -5.89 -21.22 21.22
CA ASN A 65 -6.50 -20.00 20.71
C ASN A 65 -7.73 -20.16 19.81
N ILE A 66 -8.87 -19.82 20.42
CA ILE A 66 -10.16 -19.54 19.79
C ILE A 66 -9.93 -18.82 18.46
N THR A 67 -10.30 -19.54 17.42
CA THR A 67 -10.50 -19.13 16.05
C THR A 67 -11.17 -17.76 15.98
N ASP A 68 -10.47 -16.81 15.35
CA ASP A 68 -11.04 -15.54 14.91
C ASP A 68 -12.28 -15.83 14.04
N ILE A 69 -13.46 -15.46 14.56
CA ILE A 69 -14.79 -15.85 14.05
C ILE A 69 -15.01 -15.35 12.62
N ARG A 70 -14.22 -14.36 12.18
CA ARG A 70 -14.25 -13.77 10.83
C ARG A 70 -13.93 -14.76 9.71
N PHE A 71 -13.23 -15.85 10.01
CA PHE A 71 -12.77 -16.84 9.01
C PHE A 71 -13.62 -18.12 8.97
N ILE A 72 -14.65 -18.24 9.82
CA ILE A 72 -15.48 -19.45 9.88
C ILE A 72 -16.61 -19.32 8.85
N GLY A 73 -16.65 -20.22 7.85
CA GLY A 73 -17.88 -20.49 7.08
C GLY A 73 -17.94 -20.07 5.61
N ARG A 74 -16.90 -19.47 5.01
CA ARG A 74 -16.87 -19.23 3.56
C ARG A 74 -16.35 -20.46 2.80
N LYS A 75 -17.26 -21.28 2.27
CA LYS A 75 -16.96 -22.22 1.17
C LYS A 75 -17.58 -21.66 -0.10
N SER A 76 -16.84 -20.90 -0.90
CA SER A 76 -17.29 -20.51 -2.23
C SER A 76 -17.06 -21.67 -3.21
N ALA A 77 -17.94 -21.81 -4.21
CA ALA A 77 -17.77 -22.77 -5.30
C ALA A 77 -16.41 -22.62 -6.00
N SER A 78 -15.84 -21.41 -5.98
CA SER A 78 -14.52 -21.08 -6.51
C SER A 78 -13.36 -21.84 -5.87
N TYR A 79 -13.46 -22.30 -4.62
CA TYR A 79 -12.40 -23.12 -4.01
C TYR A 79 -12.24 -24.45 -4.73
N ALA A 80 -13.35 -25.09 -5.13
CA ALA A 80 -13.31 -26.35 -5.85
C ALA A 80 -12.68 -26.21 -7.25
N GLU A 81 -12.93 -25.09 -7.92
CA GLU A 81 -12.30 -24.82 -9.22
C GLU A 81 -10.79 -24.60 -9.10
N ILE A 82 -10.37 -23.87 -8.05
CA ILE A 82 -8.94 -23.66 -7.77
C ILE A 82 -8.28 -24.96 -7.36
N ASP A 83 -8.92 -25.77 -6.51
CA ASP A 83 -8.41 -27.09 -6.12
C ASP A 83 -8.22 -27.98 -7.36
N ARG A 84 -9.16 -27.97 -8.31
CA ARG A 84 -9.01 -28.67 -9.58
C ARG A 84 -7.86 -28.13 -10.43
N LYS A 85 -7.73 -26.81 -10.57
CA LYS A 85 -6.66 -26.18 -11.36
C LYS A 85 -5.28 -26.42 -10.74
N VAL A 86 -5.20 -26.41 -9.41
CA VAL A 86 -3.98 -26.67 -8.64
C VAL A 86 -3.62 -28.15 -8.71
N ALA A 87 -4.58 -29.07 -8.62
CA ALA A 87 -4.32 -30.50 -8.81
C ALA A 87 -3.80 -30.82 -10.22
N GLN A 88 -4.28 -30.10 -11.25
CA GLN A 88 -3.83 -30.30 -12.64
C GLN A 88 -2.45 -29.68 -12.93
N LYS A 89 -2.20 -28.45 -12.45
CA LYS A 89 -0.99 -27.67 -12.81
C LYS A 89 0.10 -27.68 -11.74
N GLY A 90 -0.20 -28.18 -10.54
CA GLY A 90 0.67 -28.16 -9.35
C GLY A 90 0.80 -26.78 -8.68
N GLU A 91 1.05 -25.73 -9.48
CA GLU A 91 1.15 -24.34 -9.01
C GLU A 91 0.35 -23.38 -9.91
N VAL A 92 -0.49 -22.55 -9.29
CA VAL A 92 -1.31 -21.54 -9.97
C VAL A 92 -1.05 -20.16 -9.36
N VAL A 93 -0.64 -19.19 -10.19
CA VAL A 93 -0.42 -17.81 -9.74
C VAL A 93 -1.76 -17.07 -9.71
N LEU A 94 -2.23 -16.75 -8.50
CA LEU A 94 -3.49 -16.04 -8.30
C LEU A 94 -3.30 -14.51 -8.33
N PHE A 95 -2.17 -14.04 -7.82
CA PHE A 95 -1.81 -12.62 -7.82
C PHE A 95 -0.32 -12.43 -8.04
N LYS A 96 0.02 -11.41 -8.84
CA LYS A 96 1.39 -10.95 -8.99
C LYS A 96 1.41 -9.43 -9.02
N SER A 97 1.98 -8.82 -7.97
CA SER A 97 2.13 -7.37 -7.91
C SER A 97 3.02 -6.87 -9.06
N SER A 98 2.69 -5.68 -9.57
CA SER A 98 3.63 -4.90 -10.37
C SER A 98 4.86 -4.53 -9.54
N SER A 99 5.93 -4.10 -10.20
CA SER A 99 7.22 -3.80 -9.57
C SER A 99 7.09 -2.71 -8.51
N GLN A 100 7.08 -3.11 -7.23
CA GLN A 100 7.05 -2.21 -6.07
C GLN A 100 8.39 -1.49 -5.81
N ARG A 101 9.35 -1.57 -6.73
CA ARG A 101 10.71 -1.04 -6.52
C ARG A 101 10.72 0.48 -6.40
N SER A 102 10.00 1.19 -7.27
CA SER A 102 9.91 2.66 -7.25
C SER A 102 9.26 3.17 -5.97
N TYR A 103 8.22 2.50 -5.48
CA TYR A 103 7.57 2.81 -4.20
C TYR A 103 8.56 2.71 -3.03
N ILE A 104 9.35 1.65 -2.99
CA ILE A 104 10.29 1.40 -1.89
C ILE A 104 11.49 2.34 -1.97
N THR A 105 12.11 2.48 -3.14
CA THR A 105 13.21 3.42 -3.34
C THR A 105 12.76 4.85 -3.03
N GLY A 106 11.53 5.23 -3.40
CA GLY A 106 10.95 6.52 -3.03
C GLY A 106 10.79 6.68 -1.52
N ALA A 107 10.26 5.67 -0.83
CA ALA A 107 10.05 5.73 0.62
C ALA A 107 11.37 5.82 1.40
N TYR A 108 12.37 5.01 1.02
CA TYR A 108 13.71 5.09 1.58
C TYR A 108 14.41 6.39 1.21
N GLY A 109 14.19 6.93 0.02
CA GLY A 109 14.74 8.23 -0.40
C GLY A 109 14.19 9.38 0.45
N ILE A 110 12.87 9.43 0.67
CA ILE A 110 12.23 10.43 1.53
C ILE A 110 12.69 10.28 2.98
N ALA A 111 12.80 9.04 3.48
CA ALA A 111 13.28 8.78 4.82
C ALA A 111 14.76 9.20 4.99
N ALA A 112 15.62 8.85 4.03
CA ALA A 112 17.02 9.25 4.04
C ALA A 112 17.18 10.78 3.98
N PHE A 113 16.37 11.46 3.18
CA PHE A 113 16.32 12.92 3.16
C PHE A 113 15.91 13.49 4.53
N ALA A 114 14.86 12.95 5.14
CA ALA A 114 14.37 13.42 6.44
C ALA A 114 15.40 13.22 7.57
N PHE A 115 16.03 12.04 7.63
CA PHE A 115 17.08 11.77 8.61
C PHE A 115 18.35 12.57 8.33
N GLY A 116 18.78 12.65 7.07
CA GLY A 116 19.95 13.44 6.67
C GLY A 116 19.78 14.91 7.02
N TYR A 117 18.58 15.48 6.76
CA TYR A 117 18.26 16.85 7.15
C TYR A 117 18.35 17.04 8.67
N ALA A 118 17.76 16.14 9.46
CA ALA A 118 17.82 16.24 10.92
C ALA A 118 19.26 16.15 11.46
N VAL A 119 20.08 15.25 10.92
CA VAL A 119 21.48 15.07 11.36
C VAL A 119 22.35 16.26 10.97
N ILE A 120 22.24 16.75 9.74
CA ILE A 120 23.06 17.90 9.28
C ILE A 120 22.69 19.16 10.06
N ASN A 121 21.41 19.47 10.19
CA ASN A 121 20.97 20.69 10.88
C ASN A 121 21.22 20.63 12.39
N SER A 122 21.08 19.46 13.02
CA SER A 122 21.45 19.32 14.44
C SER A 122 22.97 19.47 14.66
N SER A 123 23.80 18.97 13.75
CA SER A 123 25.26 19.07 13.88
C SER A 123 25.79 20.49 13.66
N LEU A 124 25.21 21.22 12.69
CA LEU A 124 25.59 22.61 12.43
C LEU A 124 25.23 23.53 13.60
N ASP A 125 24.07 23.34 14.21
CA ASP A 125 23.61 24.15 15.36
C ASP A 125 24.50 23.96 16.60
N TYR A 126 25.11 22.76 16.76
CA TYR A 126 26.06 22.48 17.85
C TYR A 126 27.45 23.10 17.63
N GLN A 127 27.92 23.18 16.38
CA GLN A 127 29.26 23.70 16.07
C GLN A 127 29.30 25.23 15.96
N ASP A 128 28.19 25.86 15.59
CA ASP A 128 28.13 27.29 15.31
C ASP A 128 27.82 28.14 16.56
N THR A 129 28.62 27.96 17.62
CA THR A 129 28.50 28.75 18.86
C THR A 129 28.80 30.24 18.66
N ARG A 130 29.28 30.65 17.49
CA ARG A 130 29.58 32.06 17.14
C ARG A 130 28.35 32.81 16.63
N ALA A 131 27.37 32.13 16.05
CA ALA A 131 26.10 32.71 15.67
C ALA A 131 25.16 32.69 16.90
N ASN A 132 25.02 33.83 17.58
CA ASN A 132 24.03 34.00 18.67
C ASN A 132 22.60 33.98 18.10
N LEU A 133 22.12 32.82 17.66
CA LEU A 133 20.71 32.62 17.32
C LEU A 133 19.86 32.77 18.58
N ALA A 134 18.73 33.47 18.44
CA ALA A 134 17.79 33.64 19.52
C ALA A 134 17.26 32.27 19.99
N TYR A 135 17.04 32.11 21.30
CA TYR A 135 16.61 30.83 21.89
C TYR A 135 15.36 30.23 21.24
N TRP A 136 14.43 31.06 20.77
CA TRP A 136 13.24 30.59 20.05
C TRP A 136 13.57 29.92 18.72
N GLN A 137 14.58 30.41 17.99
CA GLN A 137 15.03 29.84 16.72
C GLN A 137 15.66 28.46 16.95
N LYS A 138 16.53 28.34 17.96
CA LYS A 138 17.13 27.06 18.38
C LYS A 138 16.05 26.04 18.76
N SER A 139 15.05 26.46 19.54
CA SER A 139 13.92 25.60 19.93
C SER A 139 13.10 25.12 18.73
N LEU A 140 12.85 25.98 17.74
CA LEU A 140 12.16 25.59 16.51
C LEU A 140 12.99 24.61 15.69
N ASN A 141 14.30 24.84 15.58
CA ASN A 141 15.20 23.97 14.80
C ASN A 141 15.25 22.54 15.37
N ILE A 142 15.29 22.42 16.71
CA ILE A 142 15.16 21.13 17.41
C ILE A 142 13.80 20.48 17.10
N GLY A 143 12.71 21.26 17.16
CA GLY A 143 11.37 20.77 16.84
C GLY A 143 11.26 20.21 15.42
N VAL A 144 11.82 20.92 14.42
CA VAL A 144 11.86 20.46 13.03
C VAL A 144 12.65 19.15 12.90
N CYS A 145 13.80 19.02 13.57
CA CYS A 145 14.61 17.79 13.54
C CYS A 145 13.84 16.58 14.11
N ILE A 146 13.09 16.75 15.20
CA ILE A 146 12.26 15.70 15.80
C ILE A 146 11.14 15.31 14.82
N VAL A 147 10.42 16.28 14.26
CA VAL A 147 9.33 16.02 13.31
C VAL A 147 9.86 15.29 12.07
N MET A 148 10.99 15.70 11.52
CA MET A 148 11.63 15.04 10.38
C MET A 148 12.03 13.59 10.71
N SER A 149 12.57 13.34 11.90
CA SER A 149 12.95 11.99 12.34
C SER A 149 11.73 11.06 12.49
N VAL A 150 10.63 11.56 13.05
CA VAL A 150 9.36 10.84 13.14
C VAL A 150 8.81 10.56 11.73
N MET A 151 8.83 11.57 10.86
CA MET A 151 8.33 11.44 9.49
C MET A 151 9.13 10.40 8.69
N GLY A 152 10.47 10.41 8.78
CA GLY A 152 11.33 9.41 8.15
C GLY A 152 11.01 7.99 8.62
N THR A 153 10.78 7.81 9.92
CA THR A 153 10.39 6.52 10.51
C THR A 153 9.03 6.04 9.99
N VAL A 154 8.06 6.96 9.88
CA VAL A 154 6.73 6.66 9.32
C VAL A 154 6.83 6.21 7.85
N PHE A 155 7.69 6.83 7.05
CA PHE A 155 7.87 6.40 5.66
C PHE A 155 8.50 5.02 5.54
N ILE A 156 9.48 4.68 6.37
CA ILE A 156 10.06 3.34 6.42
C ILE A 156 9.01 2.31 6.83
N SER A 157 8.22 2.61 7.86
CA SER A 157 7.20 1.67 8.35
C SER A 157 6.12 1.38 7.29
N ARG A 158 5.83 2.34 6.40
CA ARG A 158 4.92 2.13 5.26
C ARG A 158 5.41 1.11 4.23
N THR A 159 6.71 0.82 4.19
CA THR A 159 7.29 -0.23 3.31
C THR A 159 7.16 -1.64 3.87
N SER A 160 6.58 -1.80 5.07
CA SER A 160 6.35 -3.10 5.68
C SER A 160 5.09 -3.79 5.15
N ARG A 161 5.08 -5.13 5.19
CA ARG A 161 3.90 -5.98 4.91
C ARG A 161 3.30 -5.84 3.50
N LEU A 162 4.11 -5.49 2.51
CA LEU A 162 3.68 -5.50 1.11
C LEU A 162 3.68 -6.93 0.56
N VAL A 163 2.54 -7.34 -0.01
CA VAL A 163 2.39 -8.63 -0.70
C VAL A 163 2.99 -8.51 -2.10
N ARG A 164 3.89 -9.44 -2.43
CA ARG A 164 4.52 -9.52 -3.74
C ARG A 164 3.72 -10.38 -4.70
N ASP A 165 3.28 -11.54 -4.22
CA ASP A 165 2.50 -12.49 -5.00
C ASP A 165 1.78 -13.50 -4.09
N ILE A 166 0.74 -14.09 -4.65
CA ILE A 166 -0.08 -15.12 -4.04
C ILE A 166 -0.12 -16.28 -5.04
N THR A 167 0.41 -17.43 -4.64
CA THR A 167 0.34 -18.66 -5.45
C THR A 167 -0.44 -19.73 -4.70
N ALA A 168 -1.27 -20.47 -5.43
CA ALA A 168 -1.94 -21.65 -4.92
C ALA A 168 -1.08 -22.87 -5.28
N VAL A 169 -0.79 -23.70 -4.29
CA VAL A 169 0.09 -24.87 -4.39
C VAL A 169 -0.58 -26.06 -3.72
N ASP A 170 -0.49 -27.22 -4.36
CA ASP A 170 -0.91 -28.47 -3.73
C ASP A 170 0.19 -28.94 -2.76
N ILE A 171 -0.18 -29.13 -1.49
CA ILE A 171 0.69 -29.76 -0.51
C ILE A 171 -0.08 -30.94 0.08
N LYS A 172 0.30 -32.16 -0.32
CA LYS A 172 -0.28 -33.43 0.18
C LYS A 172 -1.78 -33.57 -0.12
N GLY A 173 -2.21 -33.24 -1.33
CA GLY A 173 -3.60 -33.37 -1.79
C GLY A 173 -4.55 -32.33 -1.19
N LYS A 174 -3.99 -31.23 -0.68
CA LYS A 174 -4.73 -30.09 -0.13
C LYS A 174 -4.14 -28.82 -0.70
N THR A 175 -5.00 -27.98 -1.24
CA THR A 175 -4.61 -26.67 -1.74
C THR A 175 -4.26 -25.74 -0.60
N PHE A 176 -3.07 -25.16 -0.67
CA PHE A 176 -2.64 -24.08 0.20
C PHE A 176 -2.28 -22.85 -0.61
N LEU A 177 -2.51 -21.69 -0.02
CA LEU A 177 -2.12 -20.41 -0.58
C LEU A 177 -0.79 -19.96 0.03
N ARG A 178 0.22 -19.81 -0.81
CA ARG A 178 1.53 -19.29 -0.47
C ARG A 178 1.57 -17.80 -0.80
N VAL A 179 1.55 -16.99 0.25
CA VAL A 179 1.70 -15.53 0.15
C VAL A 179 3.15 -15.16 0.35
N ARG A 180 3.78 -14.58 -0.67
CA ARG A 180 5.12 -14.00 -0.53
C ARG A 180 5.01 -12.55 -0.13
N VAL A 181 5.49 -12.25 1.07
CA VAL A 181 5.48 -10.91 1.65
C VAL A 181 6.90 -10.37 1.64
N ARG A 182 7.06 -9.11 1.22
CA ARG A 182 8.36 -8.48 1.21
C ARG A 182 8.83 -8.16 2.62
N SER A 183 10.11 -8.35 2.86
CA SER A 183 10.76 -7.82 4.06
C SER A 183 10.87 -6.31 3.98
N MET A 184 10.73 -5.62 5.12
CA MET A 184 10.96 -4.18 5.23
C MET A 184 12.38 -3.83 4.77
N THR A 185 13.37 -4.61 5.22
CA THR A 185 14.78 -4.44 4.84
C THR A 185 15.03 -4.85 3.38
N PRO A 186 15.66 -3.99 2.55
CA PRO A 186 15.76 -4.20 1.10
C PRO A 186 16.59 -5.41 0.66
N PHE A 187 17.56 -5.84 1.47
CA PHE A 187 18.45 -6.97 1.17
C PHE A 187 17.95 -8.31 1.73
N ARG A 188 16.92 -8.28 2.58
CA ARG A 188 16.39 -9.50 3.20
C ARG A 188 15.40 -10.16 2.24
N ARG A 189 15.52 -11.49 2.09
CA ARG A 189 14.63 -12.27 1.23
C ARG A 189 13.17 -12.11 1.69
N PRO A 190 12.20 -12.05 0.76
CA PRO A 190 10.78 -12.12 1.09
C PRO A 190 10.48 -13.37 1.91
N TYR A 191 9.60 -13.26 2.88
CA TYR A 191 9.15 -14.41 3.66
C TYR A 191 7.82 -14.93 3.12
N THR A 192 7.63 -16.24 3.23
CA THR A 192 6.45 -16.96 2.73
C THR A 192 5.54 -17.29 3.91
N VAL A 193 4.26 -16.96 3.78
CA VAL A 193 3.22 -17.41 4.70
C VAL A 193 2.31 -18.38 3.94
N THR A 194 2.14 -19.58 4.47
CA THR A 194 1.23 -20.58 3.90
C THR A 194 -0.04 -20.60 4.73
N VAL A 195 -1.17 -20.33 4.10
CA VAL A 195 -2.49 -20.37 4.74
C VAL A 195 -3.47 -21.14 3.88
N ALA A 196 -4.50 -21.71 4.52
CA ALA A 196 -5.56 -22.37 3.77
C ALA A 196 -6.46 -21.32 3.08
N PRO A 197 -7.10 -21.66 1.95
CA PRO A 197 -7.91 -20.71 1.19
C PRO A 197 -9.06 -20.06 1.99
N ASN A 198 -9.66 -20.80 2.92
CA ASN A 198 -10.71 -20.34 3.81
C ASN A 198 -10.23 -19.38 4.92
N GLN A 199 -8.92 -19.18 5.04
CA GLN A 199 -8.27 -18.42 6.12
C GLN A 199 -7.73 -17.06 5.65
N MET A 200 -8.19 -16.59 4.48
CA MET A 200 -7.84 -15.27 3.92
C MET A 200 -9.07 -14.38 3.84
N LEU A 201 -8.89 -13.11 4.21
CA LEU A 201 -9.94 -12.08 4.12
C LEU A 201 -9.40 -10.82 3.45
N PHE A 202 -10.10 -10.33 2.43
CA PHE A 202 -9.89 -9.01 1.86
C PHE A 202 -10.89 -8.03 2.48
N HIS A 203 -10.41 -6.88 2.95
CA HIS A 203 -11.27 -5.84 3.55
C HIS A 203 -12.12 -5.11 2.52
N GLU A 204 -11.68 -5.12 1.27
CA GLU A 204 -12.34 -4.43 0.17
C GLU A 204 -12.53 -5.39 -1.01
N ARG A 205 -13.58 -5.17 -1.80
CA ARG A 205 -13.81 -5.97 -3.01
C ARG A 205 -12.63 -5.73 -3.97
N LEU A 206 -12.02 -6.81 -4.44
CA LEU A 206 -11.11 -6.73 -5.58
C LEU A 206 -11.95 -6.34 -6.81
N VAL A 207 -11.99 -5.06 -7.14
CA VAL A 207 -12.56 -4.62 -8.42
C VAL A 207 -11.46 -4.81 -9.47
N ALA A 208 -11.74 -5.65 -10.46
CA ALA A 208 -10.85 -5.84 -11.60
C ALA A 208 -10.65 -4.49 -12.31
N GLY A 209 -9.46 -3.92 -12.16
CA GLY A 209 -9.00 -2.76 -12.93
C GLY A 209 -9.62 -1.42 -12.56
N SER A 210 -8.94 -0.64 -11.71
CA SER A 210 -9.04 0.81 -11.80
C SER A 210 -8.53 1.25 -13.19
N PRO A 211 -9.24 2.11 -13.94
CA PRO A 211 -8.83 2.64 -15.24
C PRO A 211 -7.83 3.78 -15.07
N MET A 212 -7.07 3.83 -13.96
CA MET A 212 -5.79 4.53 -14.05
C MET A 212 -5.08 3.94 -15.25
N PRO A 213 -4.53 4.76 -16.16
CA PRO A 213 -3.85 4.23 -17.32
C PRO A 213 -2.81 3.30 -16.75
N GLN A 214 -3.10 1.99 -16.86
CA GLN A 214 -2.09 0.99 -16.83
C GLN A 214 -1.16 1.54 -17.88
N ALA A 215 -0.02 2.03 -17.40
CA ALA A 215 1.16 2.06 -18.19
C ALA A 215 1.37 0.59 -18.56
N LYS A 216 0.55 0.07 -19.49
CA LYS A 216 0.78 -1.10 -20.33
C LYS A 216 2.26 -1.04 -20.49
N ASP A 217 2.98 -2.03 -19.96
CA ASP A 217 4.41 -1.96 -19.78
C ASP A 217 5.04 -1.58 -21.11
N LEU A 218 5.12 -0.27 -21.33
CA LEU A 218 5.32 0.32 -22.63
C LEU A 218 6.81 0.14 -22.66
N LYS A 219 7.23 -0.90 -23.40
CA LYS A 219 8.64 -1.20 -23.64
C LYS A 219 9.23 -0.07 -24.47
N ILE A 220 9.29 1.12 -23.88
CA ILE A 220 9.99 2.27 -24.40
C ILE A 220 11.45 1.90 -24.26
N SER A 221 12.04 1.48 -25.38
CA SER A 221 13.46 1.16 -25.42
C SER A 221 14.23 2.46 -25.14
N PHE A 222 15.00 2.48 -24.06
CA PHE A 222 15.81 3.63 -23.65
C PHE A 222 16.72 4.10 -24.80
N LEU A 223 17.27 3.16 -25.57
CA LEU A 223 18.13 3.45 -26.72
C LEU A 223 17.43 4.21 -27.86
N LYS A 224 16.12 3.96 -28.08
CA LYS A 224 15.38 4.55 -29.21
C LYS A 224 14.78 5.91 -28.86
N ASN A 225 14.35 6.09 -27.61
CA ASN A 225 13.69 7.31 -27.15
C ASN A 225 14.09 7.63 -25.71
N PRO A 226 15.32 8.10 -25.46
CA PRO A 226 15.82 8.32 -24.10
C PRO A 226 15.01 9.36 -23.34
N LEU A 227 14.63 10.47 -23.99
CA LEU A 227 13.81 11.52 -23.36
C LEU A 227 12.42 11.03 -22.95
N LYS A 228 11.75 10.23 -23.80
CA LYS A 228 10.44 9.64 -23.45
C LYS A 228 10.57 8.62 -22.33
N ALA A 229 11.64 7.82 -22.32
CA ALA A 229 11.91 6.86 -21.26
C ALA A 229 12.17 7.57 -19.91
N ILE A 230 12.95 8.65 -19.91
CA ILE A 230 13.20 9.47 -18.71
C ILE A 230 11.92 10.11 -18.22
N ASN A 231 11.16 10.78 -19.09
CA ASN A 231 9.90 11.43 -18.71
C ASN A 231 8.91 10.41 -18.11
N PHE A 232 8.76 9.26 -18.75
CA PHE A 232 7.91 8.18 -18.25
C PHE A 232 8.40 7.58 -16.93
N SER A 233 9.72 7.45 -16.75
CA SER A 233 10.32 6.99 -15.50
C SER A 233 10.11 7.98 -14.36
N LEU A 234 10.28 9.29 -14.62
CA LEU A 234 9.97 10.36 -13.69
C LEU A 234 8.48 10.37 -13.32
N PHE A 235 7.59 10.22 -14.30
CA PHE A 235 6.16 10.11 -14.06
C PHE A 235 5.81 8.89 -13.20
N LYS A 236 6.34 7.69 -13.50
CA LYS A 236 6.17 6.49 -12.67
C LYS A 236 6.68 6.70 -11.24
N THR A 237 7.81 7.39 -11.09
CA THR A 237 8.40 7.71 -9.80
C THR A 237 7.51 8.69 -9.03
N PHE A 238 7.01 9.73 -9.68
CA PHE A 238 6.07 10.69 -9.08
C PHE A 238 4.78 10.03 -8.60
N ILE A 239 4.15 9.19 -9.44
CA ILE A 239 2.95 8.44 -9.04
C ILE A 239 3.25 7.51 -7.87
N SER A 240 4.42 6.84 -7.90
CA SER A 240 4.86 6.00 -6.78
C SER A 240 5.03 6.81 -5.50
N ILE A 241 5.63 8.00 -5.57
CA ILE A 241 5.81 8.89 -4.43
C ILE A 241 4.47 9.37 -3.89
N ARG A 242 3.57 9.86 -4.75
CA ARG A 242 2.21 10.25 -4.36
C ARG A 242 1.52 9.12 -3.61
N ARG A 243 1.61 7.89 -4.11
CA ARG A 243 1.05 6.69 -3.48
C ARG A 243 1.63 6.43 -2.08
N ILE A 244 2.90 6.76 -1.84
CA ILE A 244 3.49 6.68 -0.49
C ILE A 244 2.76 7.63 0.47
N PHE A 245 2.48 8.87 0.04
CA PHE A 245 1.80 9.88 0.86
C PHE A 245 0.33 9.54 1.10
N THR A 246 -0.41 9.24 0.03
CA THR A 246 -1.85 9.04 0.08
C THR A 246 -2.26 7.67 0.62
N GLN A 247 -1.36 6.67 0.57
CA GLN A 247 -1.67 5.26 0.87
C GLN A 247 -2.83 4.70 0.02
N GLU A 248 -3.16 5.38 -1.07
CA GLU A 248 -4.12 4.91 -2.06
C GLU A 248 -3.56 3.67 -2.76
N ASP A 249 -4.44 2.94 -3.47
CA ASP A 249 -4.07 1.79 -4.31
C ASP A 249 -3.59 0.54 -3.55
N PHE A 250 -3.85 0.43 -2.24
CA PHE A 250 -3.58 -0.77 -1.46
C PHE A 250 -4.84 -1.37 -0.85
N ILE A 251 -5.06 -2.65 -1.11
CA ILE A 251 -6.12 -3.45 -0.50
C ILE A 251 -5.55 -4.17 0.71
N MET A 252 -6.25 -4.07 1.83
CA MET A 252 -5.85 -4.70 3.09
C MET A 252 -6.32 -6.16 3.11
N MET A 253 -5.37 -7.08 3.28
CA MET A 253 -5.60 -8.52 3.38
C MET A 253 -5.20 -9.02 4.77
N GLU A 254 -6.11 -9.72 5.45
CA GLU A 254 -5.83 -10.42 6.70
C GLU A 254 -5.67 -11.92 6.46
N MET A 255 -4.69 -12.51 7.15
CA MET A 255 -4.39 -13.94 7.09
C MET A 255 -4.50 -14.52 8.50
N GLN A 256 -5.18 -15.66 8.63
CA GLN A 256 -5.32 -16.31 9.93
C GLN A 256 -3.95 -16.69 10.51
N GLY A 257 -3.74 -16.40 11.79
CA GLY A 257 -2.48 -16.70 12.49
C GLY A 257 -1.38 -15.65 12.31
N GLN A 258 -1.63 -14.57 11.57
CA GLN A 258 -0.70 -13.44 11.45
C GLN A 258 -1.32 -12.16 12.00
N LYS A 259 -0.53 -11.39 12.77
CA LYS A 259 -1.02 -10.16 13.43
C LYS A 259 -1.05 -8.98 12.46
N GLY A 260 -2.26 -8.62 12.03
CA GLY A 260 -2.61 -7.39 11.34
C GLY A 260 -2.59 -7.48 9.81
N ALA A 261 -3.05 -6.41 9.16
CA ALA A 261 -3.29 -6.39 7.73
C ALA A 261 -2.01 -6.30 6.87
N TYR A 262 -2.06 -6.98 5.74
CA TYR A 262 -1.07 -6.97 4.67
C TYR A 262 -1.56 -6.10 3.52
N ARG A 263 -0.65 -5.41 2.86
CA ARG A 263 -0.96 -4.46 1.78
C ARG A 263 -0.78 -5.14 0.43
N VAL A 264 -1.87 -5.27 -0.31
CA VAL A 264 -1.92 -5.83 -1.66
C VAL A 264 -2.10 -4.69 -2.65
N GLY A 265 -1.18 -4.53 -3.61
CA GLY A 265 -1.29 -3.46 -4.61
C GLY A 265 -2.37 -3.78 -5.67
N ILE A 266 -3.17 -2.79 -6.06
CA ILE A 266 -4.18 -2.94 -7.12
C ILE A 266 -3.59 -3.00 -8.54
N ASP A 267 -2.31 -2.63 -8.67
CA ASP A 267 -1.58 -2.48 -9.94
C ASP A 267 -0.99 -3.79 -10.47
N GLY A 268 -1.30 -4.92 -9.81
CA GLY A 268 -0.81 -6.25 -10.18
C GLY A 268 -1.72 -7.03 -11.12
N TYR A 269 -1.19 -8.13 -11.64
CA TYR A 269 -2.01 -9.17 -12.26
C TYR A 269 -2.85 -9.84 -11.18
N VAL A 270 -4.17 -9.87 -11.40
CA VAL A 270 -5.16 -10.55 -10.55
C VAL A 270 -5.85 -11.59 -11.44
N SER A 271 -5.86 -12.85 -11.00
CA SER A 271 -6.59 -13.92 -11.68
C SER A 271 -8.08 -13.85 -11.37
N ASP A 272 -8.93 -14.26 -12.32
CA ASP A 272 -10.38 -14.39 -12.11
C ASP A 272 -10.71 -15.30 -10.93
N ASP A 273 -9.86 -16.31 -10.70
CA ASP A 273 -9.94 -17.21 -9.56
C ASP A 273 -9.80 -16.45 -8.23
N LEU A 274 -8.90 -15.47 -8.15
CA LEU A 274 -8.72 -14.65 -6.96
C LEU A 274 -9.87 -13.66 -6.76
N LEU A 275 -10.42 -13.11 -7.85
CA LEU A 275 -11.60 -12.25 -7.80
C LEU A 275 -12.81 -13.01 -7.25
N ALA A 276 -12.97 -14.27 -7.66
CA ALA A 276 -14.03 -15.14 -7.19
C ALA A 276 -13.84 -15.54 -5.70
N LEU A 277 -12.58 -15.68 -5.25
CA LEU A 277 -12.24 -15.89 -3.84
C LEU A 277 -12.54 -14.67 -2.95
N ALA A 278 -12.23 -13.47 -3.43
CA ALA A 278 -12.45 -12.23 -2.68
C ALA A 278 -13.92 -11.78 -2.69
N SER A 279 -14.75 -12.34 -3.58
CA SER A 279 -16.15 -11.99 -3.67
C SER A 279 -16.95 -12.60 -2.52
N PRO A 280 -17.69 -11.79 -1.75
CA PRO A 280 -18.41 -12.26 -0.56
C PRO A 280 -19.51 -13.30 -0.88
N THR A 281 -19.98 -13.35 -2.13
CA THR A 281 -21.01 -14.25 -2.67
C THR A 281 -20.46 -15.45 -3.45
N GLY A 282 -19.13 -15.53 -3.68
CA GLY A 282 -18.52 -16.67 -4.38
C GLY A 282 -18.98 -16.90 -5.82
N GLN A 283 -19.59 -15.91 -6.47
CA GLN A 283 -20.00 -16.00 -7.87
C GLN A 283 -18.95 -15.35 -8.78
N PRO A 284 -18.57 -15.99 -9.90
CA PRO A 284 -17.70 -15.40 -10.89
C PRO A 284 -18.36 -14.16 -11.51
N VAL A 285 -17.62 -13.06 -11.58
CA VAL A 285 -18.06 -11.82 -12.24
C VAL A 285 -18.01 -12.05 -13.76
N GLY A 286 -19.07 -12.64 -14.31
CA GLY A 286 -19.13 -12.97 -15.73
C GLY A 286 -20.45 -13.56 -16.25
N GLN A 287 -21.49 -13.66 -15.41
CA GLN A 287 -22.83 -14.04 -15.86
C GLN A 287 -23.83 -12.95 -15.44
N ARG A 288 -23.99 -11.95 -16.30
CA ARG A 288 -25.21 -11.16 -16.44
C ARG A 288 -25.50 -11.01 -17.92
#